data_AF-A0A1H8UZB0-F1
#
_entry.id   AF-A0A1H8UZB0-F1
#
_cell.length_a   1.000
_cell.length_b   1.000
_cell.length_c   1.000
_cell.angle_alpha   90.00
_cell.angle_beta   90.00
_cell.angle_gamma   90.00
#
_symmetry.space_group_name_H-M   'P 1'
#
loop_
_entity.id
_entity.type
_entity.pdbx_description
1 polymer ?
#
loop_
_entity_poly.entity_id
_entity_poly.type
_entity_poly.pdbx_seq_one_letter_code
_entity_poly.pdbx_strand_id
1 'polypeptide(L)' 'MAETDRFLTLAELCTYLGVSKSFAYKLSHRNAIPKYCPTGGKIWFKKSDIDQWLNGHRIMSEKELNHLSN' A
#
# COMPACT_ATOMS: atom_id res chain seq x y z
N MET A 1 3.20 5.59 -25.09
CA MET A 1 2.97 4.28 -24.47
C MET A 1 2.01 4.47 -23.31
N ALA A 2 0.81 3.88 -23.36
CA ALA A 2 -0.14 3.96 -22.25
C ALA A 2 0.31 2.96 -21.18
N GLU A 3 0.83 3.45 -20.06
CA GLU A 3 1.00 2.60 -18.88
C GLU A 3 -0.39 2.12 -18.46
N THR A 4 -0.63 0.81 -18.61
CA THR A 4 -1.86 0.17 -18.16
C THR A 4 -1.90 0.30 -16.66
N ASP A 5 -2.67 1.26 -16.19
CA ASP A 5 -3.00 1.41 -14.80
C ASP A 5 -3.79 0.16 -14.36
N ARG A 6 -3.08 -0.79 -13.74
CA ARG A 6 -3.61 -2.09 -13.34
C ARG A 6 -4.14 -1.99 -11.91
N PHE A 7 -5.36 -2.48 -11.72
CA PHE A 7 -5.92 -2.69 -10.39
C PHE A 7 -5.40 -4.01 -9.82
N LEU A 8 -4.77 -3.90 -8.66
CA LEU A 8 -4.28 -5.00 -7.84
C LEU A 8 -5.34 -5.36 -6.80
N THR A 9 -5.58 -6.64 -6.61
CA THR A 9 -6.35 -7.12 -5.45
C THR A 9 -5.49 -7.08 -4.19
N LEU A 10 -6.10 -7.28 -3.00
CA LEU A 10 -5.34 -7.37 -1.75
C LEU A 10 -4.23 -8.45 -1.81
N ALA A 11 -4.48 -9.58 -2.48
CA ALA A 11 -3.50 -10.65 -2.63
C ALA A 11 -2.32 -10.22 -3.53
N GLU A 12 -2.61 -9.59 -4.66
CA GLU A 12 -1.57 -9.07 -5.55
C GLU A 12 -0.80 -7.93 -4.92
N LEU A 13 -1.47 -7.04 -4.16
CA LEU A 13 -0.82 -5.99 -3.40
C LEU A 13 0.15 -6.57 -2.37
N CYS A 14 -0.26 -7.63 -1.66
CA CYS A 14 0.62 -8.35 -0.73
C CYS A 14 1.86 -8.91 -1.42
N THR A 15 1.69 -9.53 -2.60
CA THR A 15 2.81 -10.02 -3.40
C THR A 15 3.67 -8.88 -3.93
N TYR A 16 3.07 -7.76 -4.32
CA TYR A 16 3.76 -6.59 -4.86
C TYR A 16 4.60 -5.85 -3.80
N LEU A 17 4.02 -5.62 -2.63
CA LEU A 17 4.68 -4.97 -1.50
C LEU A 17 5.57 -5.94 -0.69
N GLY A 18 5.45 -7.25 -0.91
CA GLY A 18 6.12 -8.27 -0.11
C GLY A 18 5.61 -8.35 1.33
N VAL A 19 4.36 -7.95 1.60
CA VAL A 19 3.77 -7.91 2.95
C VAL A 19 2.69 -8.97 3.14
N SER A 20 2.57 -9.48 4.37
CA SER A 20 1.52 -10.44 4.74
C SER A 20 0.11 -9.83 4.66
N LYS A 21 -0.90 -10.66 4.38
CA LYS A 21 -2.33 -10.25 4.32
C LYS A 21 -2.78 -9.50 5.57
N SER A 22 -2.36 -9.94 6.75
CA SER A 22 -2.68 -9.28 8.03
C SER A 22 -2.10 -7.87 8.11
N PHE A 23 -0.92 -7.63 7.54
CA PHE A 23 -0.28 -6.32 7.52
C PHE A 23 -0.96 -5.39 6.51
N ALA A 24 -1.24 -5.90 5.30
CA ALA A 24 -2.05 -5.19 4.31
C ALA A 24 -3.45 -4.83 4.84
N TYR A 25 -4.08 -5.73 5.60
CA TYR A 25 -5.37 -5.48 6.22
C TYR A 25 -5.28 -4.35 7.25
N LYS A 26 -4.27 -4.34 8.14
CA LYS A 26 -4.05 -3.23 9.09
C LYS A 26 -3.83 -1.90 8.37
N LEU A 27 -3.03 -1.88 7.31
CA LEU A 27 -2.78 -0.69 6.49
C LEU A 27 -4.08 -0.18 5.84
N SER A 28 -4.87 -1.08 5.26
CA SER A 28 -6.15 -0.75 4.63
C SER A 28 -7.18 -0.25 5.66
N HIS A 29 -7.20 -0.84 6.86
CA HIS A 29 -8.10 -0.46 7.95
C HIS A 29 -7.72 0.90 8.56
N ARG A 30 -6.43 1.20 8.70
CA ARG A 30 -5.92 2.50 9.12
C ARG A 30 -6.03 3.58 8.05
N ASN A 31 -6.60 3.24 6.89
CA ASN A 31 -6.68 4.13 5.72
C ASN A 31 -5.30 4.68 5.30
N ALA A 32 -4.23 3.94 5.63
CA ALA A 32 -2.85 4.33 5.39
C ALA A 32 -2.43 4.10 3.94
N ILE A 33 -3.12 3.22 3.22
CA ILE A 33 -2.93 2.96 1.79
C ILE A 33 -4.17 3.35 0.99
N PRO A 34 -4.02 3.94 -0.21
CA PRO A 34 -5.14 4.28 -1.08
C PRO A 34 -5.86 3.02 -1.55
N LYS A 35 -7.16 2.92 -1.27
CA LYS A 35 -7.98 1.74 -1.56
C LYS A 35 -9.26 2.14 -2.28
N TYR A 36 -9.69 1.30 -3.23
CA TYR A 36 -10.87 1.50 -4.06
C TYR A 36 -11.88 0.38 -3.79
N CYS A 37 -13.09 0.73 -3.36
CA CYS A 37 -14.16 -0.21 -3.03
C CYS A 37 -15.48 0.15 -3.73
N PRO A 38 -15.61 -0.10 -5.05
CA PRO A 38 -16.78 0.32 -5.83
C PRO A 38 -18.07 -0.44 -5.49
N THR A 39 -18.01 -1.59 -4.81
CA THR A 39 -19.19 -2.46 -4.58
C THR A 39 -19.24 -3.06 -3.16
N GLY A 40 -18.49 -2.50 -2.20
CA GLY A 40 -18.57 -2.88 -0.78
C GLY A 40 -18.06 -4.29 -0.40
N GLY A 41 -17.83 -5.21 -1.36
CA GLY A 41 -17.38 -6.58 -1.09
C GLY A 41 -15.92 -6.89 -1.43
N LYS A 42 -15.29 -6.12 -2.32
CA LYS A 42 -13.88 -6.30 -2.71
C LYS A 42 -13.14 -4.97 -2.71
N ILE A 43 -11.91 -5.01 -2.21
CA ILE A 43 -10.99 -3.88 -2.18
C ILE A 43 -9.99 -4.05 -3.31
N TRP A 44 -9.83 -2.98 -4.08
CA TRP A 44 -8.92 -2.86 -5.19
C TRP A 44 -7.91 -1.77 -4.90
N PHE A 45 -6.71 -1.92 -5.43
CA PHE A 45 -5.60 -1.01 -5.24
C PHE A 45 -5.07 -0.63 -6.61
N LYS A 46 -5.02 0.66 -6.89
CA LYS A 46 -4.53 1.12 -8.19
C LYS A 46 -3.00 1.12 -8.15
N LYS A 47 -2.34 0.45 -9.10
CA LYS A 47 -0.87 0.33 -9.07
C LYS A 47 -0.20 1.71 -9.01
N SER A 48 -0.67 2.68 -9.79
CA SER A 48 -0.10 4.03 -9.81
C SER A 48 -0.28 4.76 -8.46
N ASP A 49 -1.44 4.61 -7.80
CA ASP A 49 -1.64 5.16 -6.47
C ASP A 49 -0.74 4.51 -5.43
N ILE A 50 -0.52 3.19 -5.53
CA ILE A 50 0.40 2.47 -4.64
C ILE A 50 1.83 2.92 -4.86
N ASP A 51 2.24 3.11 -6.12
CA ASP A 51 3.58 3.61 -6.46
C ASP A 51 3.80 5.05 -5.95
N GLN A 52 2.81 5.92 -6.16
CA GLN A 52 2.83 7.29 -5.66
C GLN A 52 2.80 7.33 -4.13
N TRP A 53 2.03 6.43 -3.50
CA TRP A 53 2.06 6.23 -2.07
C TRP A 53 3.44 5.77 -1.59
N LEU A 54 4.06 4.78 -2.22
CA LEU A 54 5.43 4.32 -1.91
C LEU A 54 6.44 5.46 -2.02
N ASN A 55 6.30 6.31 -3.03
CA ASN A 55 7.16 7.46 -3.24
C ASN A 55 6.99 8.51 -2.12
N GLY A 56 5.75 8.72 -1.64
CA GLY A 56 5.45 9.63 -0.52
C GLY A 56 5.68 9.04 0.88
N HIS A 57 5.59 7.70 1.01
CA HIS A 57 5.80 6.93 2.24
C HIS A 57 7.18 6.25 2.24
N ARG A 58 8.17 6.81 1.54
CA ARG A 58 9.56 6.40 1.64
C ARG A 58 10.01 6.66 3.08
N ILE A 59 9.86 5.64 3.92
CA ILE A 59 10.42 5.61 5.27
C ILE A 59 11.91 5.80 5.06
N MET A 60 12.45 6.93 5.54
CA MET A 60 13.89 7.09 5.70
C MET A 60 14.36 5.84 6.44
N SER A 61 15.25 5.09 5.80
CA SER A 61 15.78 3.80 6.27
C SER A 61 16.09 3.86 7.77
N GLU A 62 15.92 2.74 8.47
CA GLU A 62 16.01 2.51 9.93
C GLU A 62 17.14 3.20 10.71
N LYS A 63 18.11 3.83 10.03
CA LYS A 63 19.04 4.79 10.63
C LYS A 63 18.36 6.02 11.27
N GLU A 64 17.15 6.41 10.85
CA GLU A 64 16.47 7.63 11.34
C GLU A 64 15.31 7.36 12.33
N LEU A 65 14.72 6.17 12.32
CA LEU A 65 13.61 5.80 13.21
C LEU A 65 14.05 5.39 14.63
N ASN A 66 15.36 5.23 14.85
CA ASN A 66 15.95 4.86 16.14
C ASN A 66 16.18 6.07 17.09
N HIS A 67 15.65 7.26 16.79
CA HIS A 67 15.84 8.46 17.64
C HIS A 67 14.57 8.96 18.35
N LEU A 68 13.46 8.20 18.35
CA LEU A 68 12.26 8.58 19.11
C LEU A 68 11.86 7.56 20.18
N SER A 69 12.81 7.20 21.04
CA SER A 69 12.48 6.87 22.43
C SER A 69 13.55 7.46 23.36
N ASN A 70 13.28 8.67 23.85
CA ASN A 70 13.90 9.21 25.05
C ASN A 70 12.86 9.21 26.17
#